data_AF-A0A929HW84-F1
#
_entry.id   AF-A0A929HW84-F1
#
_cell.length_a   1.000
_cell.length_b   1.000
_cell.length_c   1.000
_cell.angle_alpha   90.00
_cell.angle_beta   90.00
_cell.angle_gamma   90.00
#
_symmetry.space_group_name_H-M   'P 1'
#
loop_
_entity.id
_entity.type
_entity.pdbx_description
1 polymer ?
#
loop_
_entity_poly.entity_id
_entity_poly.type
_entity_poly.pdbx_seq_one_letter_code
_entity_poly.pdbx_strand_id
1 'polypeptide(L)'
;MATITALISALFLVSACESYDFTVNDKLVYTPKPLFSDFDTPDAALYECIKQGIIDAKITSASQLTSLNCSHAGIESLQGLSVFNGLSHLKLSSNKIRNLAEVAGISTLEELYLDDNVVVDPVPLYQLPALRLLDLTHNTTLQCPESSEFPVIESLQLPKHCG
;
A
#
# COMPACT_ATOMS: atom_id res chain seq x y z
N MET A 1 58.72 18.39 -21.97
CA MET A 1 58.98 17.44 -20.86
C MET A 1 58.41 18.09 -19.60
N ALA A 2 57.42 17.60 -18.87
CA ALA A 2 56.76 16.31 -18.78
C ALA A 2 55.26 16.49 -18.43
N THR A 3 54.43 15.55 -18.88
CA THR A 3 52.99 15.40 -18.66
C THR A 3 52.74 14.36 -17.56
N ILE A 4 51.98 14.67 -16.51
CA ILE A 4 51.49 13.73 -15.47
C ILE A 4 50.28 14.41 -14.78
N THR A 5 49.09 13.88 -14.51
CA THR A 5 48.30 12.69 -14.88
C THR A 5 46.89 12.98 -14.35
N ALA A 6 45.86 12.55 -15.08
CA ALA A 6 44.47 12.60 -14.65
C ALA A 6 44.17 11.58 -13.54
N LEU A 7 43.27 11.93 -12.61
CA LEU A 7 42.51 10.93 -11.85
C LEU A 7 41.03 11.38 -11.84
N ILE A 8 40.26 10.82 -12.76
CA ILE A 8 38.80 10.96 -12.80
C ILE A 8 38.24 9.83 -11.94
N SER A 9 37.75 10.18 -10.76
CA SER A 9 37.03 9.27 -9.88
C SER A 9 35.60 9.09 -10.38
N ALA A 10 35.41 8.25 -11.39
CA ALA A 10 34.08 7.83 -11.83
C ALA A 10 33.60 6.69 -10.93
N LEU A 11 32.89 7.03 -9.86
CA LEU A 11 32.19 6.07 -9.02
C LEU A 11 30.89 5.65 -9.74
N PHE A 12 31.00 4.71 -10.68
CA PHE A 12 29.85 4.03 -11.27
C PHE A 12 29.33 3.00 -10.28
N LEU A 13 28.30 3.36 -9.51
CA LEU A 13 27.43 2.37 -8.88
C LEU A 13 26.44 1.90 -9.94
N VAL A 14 26.78 0.81 -10.62
CA VAL A 14 25.84 0.05 -11.44
C VAL A 14 24.99 -0.78 -10.48
N SER A 15 23.83 -0.25 -10.09
CA SER A 15 22.75 -1.06 -9.52
C SER A 15 21.50 -0.86 -10.37
N ALA A 16 21.48 -1.49 -11.53
CA ALA A 16 20.27 -1.75 -12.30
C ALA A 16 20.37 -3.21 -12.80
N CYS A 17 20.15 -4.16 -11.89
CA CYS A 17 19.97 -5.55 -12.25
C CYS A 17 18.46 -5.83 -12.38
N GLU A 18 18.13 -6.63 -13.40
CA GLU A 18 16.85 -7.30 -13.68
C GLU A 18 15.86 -6.65 -14.67
N SER A 19 16.27 -6.57 -15.93
CA SER A 19 15.37 -6.77 -17.07
C SER A 19 16.17 -7.15 -18.31
N TYR A 20 16.44 -8.45 -18.50
CA TYR A 20 17.09 -8.98 -19.71
C TYR A 20 16.11 -9.88 -20.46
N ASP A 21 15.88 -9.56 -21.72
CA ASP A 21 15.19 -10.46 -22.65
C ASP A 21 16.11 -11.64 -22.99
N PHE A 22 15.56 -12.85 -23.01
CA PHE A 22 16.31 -14.04 -23.44
C PHE A 22 15.94 -14.38 -24.88
N THR A 23 16.93 -14.28 -25.77
CA THR A 23 16.81 -14.64 -27.19
C THR A 23 17.60 -15.91 -27.47
N VAL A 24 17.04 -16.80 -28.31
CA VAL A 24 17.75 -17.97 -28.85
C VAL A 24 17.64 -17.91 -30.36
N ASN A 25 18.78 -17.81 -31.05
CA ASN A 25 18.84 -17.69 -32.51
C ASN A 25 17.96 -16.57 -33.06
N ASP A 26 18.08 -15.36 -32.48
CA ASP A 26 17.31 -14.16 -32.83
C ASP A 26 15.78 -14.29 -32.65
N LYS A 27 15.31 -15.41 -32.09
CA LYS A 27 13.93 -15.60 -31.67
C LYS A 27 13.80 -15.20 -30.21
N LEU A 28 12.97 -14.20 -29.95
CA LEU A 28 12.58 -13.81 -28.61
C LEU A 28 11.88 -14.99 -27.93
N VAL A 29 12.51 -15.56 -26.91
CA VAL A 29 11.98 -16.74 -26.19
C VAL A 29 11.22 -16.31 -24.95
N TYR A 30 11.61 -15.20 -24.33
CA TYR A 30 10.97 -14.68 -23.13
C TYR A 30 11.21 -13.17 -22.98
N THR A 31 10.12 -12.44 -22.72
CA THR A 31 10.12 -11.05 -22.22
C THR A 31 9.53 -11.04 -20.82
N PRO A 32 10.20 -10.45 -19.82
CA PRO A 32 9.59 -10.23 -18.52
C PRO A 32 8.26 -9.48 -18.66
N LYS A 33 7.21 -9.97 -18.00
CA LYS A 33 5.92 -9.27 -17.99
C LYS A 33 6.11 -7.91 -17.31
N PRO A 34 5.65 -6.80 -17.91
CA PRO A 34 5.83 -5.47 -17.31
C PRO A 34 5.11 -5.38 -15.97
N LEU A 35 5.63 -4.53 -15.08
CA LEU A 35 4.98 -4.22 -13.81
C LEU A 35 3.62 -3.58 -14.04
N PHE A 36 2.72 -3.80 -13.09
CA PHE A 36 1.40 -3.22 -13.11
C PHE A 36 1.49 -1.69 -12.98
N SER A 37 0.83 -0.97 -13.89
CA SER A 37 0.85 0.50 -13.92
C SER A 37 -0.53 1.10 -14.16
N ASP A 38 -1.58 0.27 -14.24
CA ASP A 38 -2.96 0.71 -14.52
C ASP A 38 -3.67 1.08 -13.21
N PHE A 39 -3.17 2.10 -12.53
CA PHE A 39 -3.78 2.69 -11.35
C PHE A 39 -3.52 4.20 -11.33
N ASP A 40 -4.43 4.94 -10.73
CA ASP A 40 -4.28 6.37 -10.49
C ASP A 40 -4.80 6.69 -9.11
N THR A 41 -4.03 7.48 -8.37
CA THR A 41 -4.38 7.95 -7.03
C THR A 41 -3.97 9.41 -6.91
N PRO A 42 -4.88 10.34 -6.58
CA PRO A 42 -4.54 11.77 -6.52
C PRO A 42 -3.63 12.13 -5.34
N ASP A 43 -3.57 11.28 -4.31
CA ASP A 43 -2.65 11.44 -3.19
C ASP A 43 -1.25 10.94 -3.60
N ALA A 44 -0.27 11.85 -3.63
CA ALA A 44 1.08 11.53 -4.07
C ALA A 44 1.81 10.56 -3.11
N ALA A 45 1.51 10.62 -1.81
CA ALA A 45 2.12 9.72 -0.84
C ALA A 45 1.58 8.30 -1.00
N LEU A 46 0.27 8.17 -1.23
CA LEU A 46 -0.33 6.88 -1.56
C LEU A 46 0.20 6.33 -2.89
N TYR A 47 0.31 7.18 -3.91
CA TYR A 47 0.85 6.81 -5.21
C TYR A 47 2.25 6.20 -5.10
N GLU A 48 3.16 6.89 -4.41
CA GLU A 48 4.53 6.42 -4.23
C GLU A 48 4.61 5.15 -3.37
N CYS A 49 3.77 5.03 -2.34
CA CYS A 49 3.68 3.79 -1.56
C CYS A 49 3.25 2.58 -2.40
N ILE A 50 2.17 2.72 -3.17
CA ILE A 50 1.64 1.66 -4.05
C ILE A 50 2.68 1.30 -5.11
N LYS A 51 3.29 2.30 -5.74
CA LYS A 51 4.33 2.12 -6.76
C LYS A 51 5.53 1.35 -6.20
N GLN A 52 5.98 1.69 -4.98
CA GLN A 52 7.06 0.95 -4.33
C GLN A 52 6.64 -0.49 -4.02
N GLY A 53 5.43 -0.70 -3.49
CA GLY A 53 4.90 -2.05 -3.24
C GLY A 53 4.80 -2.91 -4.51
N ILE A 54 4.41 -2.31 -5.64
CA ILE A 54 4.40 -2.96 -6.96
C ILE A 54 5.81 -3.38 -7.38
N ILE A 55 6.80 -2.50 -7.21
CA ILE A 55 8.20 -2.77 -7.56
C ILE A 55 8.76 -3.90 -6.69
N ASP A 56 8.59 -3.79 -5.37
CA ASP A 56 9.16 -4.72 -4.40
C ASP A 56 8.59 -6.14 -4.58
N ALA A 57 7.28 -6.25 -4.77
CA ALA A 57 6.60 -7.53 -4.96
C ALA A 57 6.51 -7.97 -6.44
N LYS A 58 7.12 -7.22 -7.37
CA LYS A 58 7.12 -7.48 -8.82
C LYS A 58 5.70 -7.74 -9.37
N ILE A 59 4.76 -6.91 -8.95
CA ILE A 59 3.34 -7.03 -9.27
C ILE A 59 3.11 -6.74 -10.75
N THR A 60 2.34 -7.60 -11.43
CA THR A 60 2.03 -7.49 -12.87
C THR A 60 0.52 -7.45 -13.15
N SER A 61 -0.31 -7.52 -12.10
CA SER A 61 -1.76 -7.28 -12.12
C SER A 61 -2.23 -6.84 -10.74
N ALA A 62 -3.22 -5.95 -10.65
CA ALA A 62 -3.69 -5.38 -9.38
C ALA A 62 -3.98 -6.42 -8.27
N SER A 63 -4.62 -7.54 -8.64
CA SER A 63 -4.98 -8.62 -7.71
C SER A 63 -3.80 -9.37 -7.08
N GLN A 64 -2.56 -9.16 -7.58
CA GLN A 64 -1.37 -9.79 -7.01
C GLN A 64 -0.84 -9.02 -5.79
N LEU A 65 -1.20 -7.75 -5.61
CA LEU A 65 -0.79 -6.98 -4.44
C LEU A 65 -1.68 -7.38 -3.26
N THR A 66 -1.16 -8.21 -2.36
CA THR A 66 -1.90 -8.77 -1.22
C THR A 66 -1.56 -8.13 0.11
N SER A 67 -0.37 -7.54 0.21
CA SER A 67 0.10 -6.83 1.40
C SER A 67 0.70 -5.49 1.01
N LEU A 68 0.30 -4.44 1.71
CA LEU A 68 0.82 -3.09 1.49
C LEU A 68 1.01 -2.39 2.83
N ASN A 69 2.19 -1.80 3.01
CA ASN A 69 2.50 -0.98 4.17
C ASN A 69 2.81 0.44 3.73
N CYS A 70 1.89 1.35 4.04
CA CYS A 70 2.02 2.77 3.81
C CYS A 70 1.98 3.58 5.11
N SER A 71 2.38 2.98 6.23
CA SER A 71 2.45 3.71 7.50
C SER A 71 3.47 4.85 7.43
N HIS A 72 3.20 5.97 8.11
CA HIS A 72 4.09 7.15 8.17
C HIS A 72 4.37 7.83 6.81
N ALA A 73 3.45 7.72 5.85
CA ALA A 73 3.62 8.29 4.52
C ALA A 73 3.01 9.71 4.37
N GLY A 74 2.18 10.14 5.34
CA GLY A 74 1.48 11.42 5.27
C GLY A 74 0.24 11.40 4.36
N ILE A 75 -0.36 10.23 4.16
CA ILE A 75 -1.52 10.00 3.29
C ILE A 75 -2.76 10.69 3.89
N GLU A 76 -3.50 11.40 3.04
CA GLU A 76 -4.75 12.08 3.38
C GLU A 76 -5.97 11.45 2.67
N SER A 77 -5.78 10.93 1.45
CA SER A 77 -6.84 10.30 0.65
C SER A 77 -6.48 8.89 0.21
N LEU A 78 -7.46 7.98 0.28
CA LEU A 78 -7.36 6.59 -0.19
C LEU A 78 -7.92 6.38 -1.61
N GLN A 79 -8.28 7.47 -2.31
CA GLN A 79 -8.89 7.39 -3.63
C GLN A 79 -8.05 6.58 -4.62
N GLY A 80 -8.68 5.59 -5.27
CA GLY A 80 -8.04 4.71 -6.24
C GLY A 80 -7.40 3.45 -5.64
N LEU A 81 -7.33 3.32 -4.30
CA LEU A 81 -6.78 2.13 -3.65
C LEU A 81 -7.62 0.86 -3.93
N SER A 82 -8.93 1.02 -4.13
CA SER A 82 -9.87 -0.08 -4.39
C SER A 82 -9.58 -0.89 -5.67
N VAL A 83 -8.72 -0.38 -6.57
CA VAL A 83 -8.20 -1.13 -7.74
C VAL A 83 -7.47 -2.40 -7.30
N PHE A 84 -6.78 -2.36 -6.15
CA PHE A 84 -6.00 -3.48 -5.60
C PHE A 84 -6.88 -4.44 -4.80
N ASN A 85 -7.84 -5.06 -5.49
CA ASN A 85 -8.83 -5.99 -4.94
C ASN A 85 -8.27 -7.34 -4.43
N GLY A 86 -6.94 -7.51 -4.44
CA GLY A 86 -6.26 -8.64 -3.82
C GLY A 86 -5.72 -8.34 -2.42
N LEU A 87 -5.78 -7.08 -1.97
CA LEU A 87 -5.26 -6.67 -0.67
C LEU A 87 -5.99 -7.40 0.46
N SER A 88 -5.23 -8.13 1.27
CA SER A 88 -5.69 -8.75 2.51
C SER A 88 -5.07 -8.12 3.75
N HIS A 89 -3.88 -7.55 3.64
CA HIS A 89 -3.16 -6.91 4.75
C HIS A 89 -2.79 -5.47 4.39
N LEU A 90 -3.34 -4.50 5.12
CA LEU A 90 -3.14 -3.08 4.84
C LEU A 90 -2.73 -2.33 6.10
N LYS A 91 -1.51 -1.78 6.08
CA LYS A 91 -0.99 -0.94 7.16
C LYS A 91 -0.99 0.53 6.74
N LEU A 92 -1.76 1.34 7.45
CA LEU A 92 -1.97 2.76 7.21
C LEU A 92 -1.74 3.59 8.48
N SER A 93 -1.07 3.02 9.49
CA SER A 93 -0.75 3.67 10.76
C SER A 93 -0.01 5.00 10.58
N SER A 94 -0.24 5.97 11.47
CA SER A 94 0.47 7.26 11.46
C SER A 94 0.35 8.00 10.12
N ASN A 95 -0.88 8.19 9.66
CA ASN A 95 -1.21 9.01 8.48
C ASN A 95 -2.21 10.11 8.88
N LYS A 96 -2.88 10.73 7.91
CA LYS A 96 -3.90 11.76 8.12
C LYS A 96 -5.22 11.37 7.46
N ILE A 97 -5.50 10.07 7.40
CA ILE A 97 -6.67 9.52 6.73
C ILE A 97 -7.91 9.89 7.55
N ARG A 98 -8.89 10.47 6.86
CA ARG A 98 -10.18 10.84 7.45
C ARG A 98 -11.36 10.01 6.93
N ASN A 99 -11.32 9.62 5.66
CA ASN A 99 -12.40 8.97 4.95
C ASN A 99 -12.01 7.55 4.53
N LEU A 100 -12.86 6.57 4.84
CA LEU A 100 -12.64 5.15 4.59
C LEU A 100 -13.50 4.58 3.46
N ALA A 101 -14.20 5.41 2.69
CA ALA A 101 -15.10 4.97 1.62
C ALA A 101 -14.43 4.03 0.60
N GLU A 102 -13.15 4.28 0.29
CA GLU A 102 -12.38 3.45 -0.67
C GLU A 102 -12.04 2.07 -0.12
N VAL A 103 -11.85 1.96 1.20
CA VAL A 103 -11.52 0.69 1.86
C VAL A 103 -12.72 -0.27 1.77
N ALA A 104 -13.95 0.24 1.82
CA ALA A 104 -15.16 -0.57 1.69
C ALA A 104 -15.26 -1.35 0.36
N GLY A 105 -14.53 -0.93 -0.68
CA GLY A 105 -14.46 -1.64 -1.96
C GLY A 105 -13.54 -2.87 -1.96
N ILE A 106 -12.74 -3.08 -0.91
CA ILE A 106 -11.70 -4.12 -0.83
C ILE A 106 -12.19 -5.25 0.07
N SER A 107 -13.14 -6.04 -0.43
CA SER A 107 -13.81 -7.11 0.33
C SER A 107 -12.89 -8.24 0.81
N THR A 108 -11.65 -8.28 0.32
CA THR A 108 -10.60 -9.24 0.69
C THR A 108 -9.79 -8.83 1.92
N LEU A 109 -9.99 -7.63 2.47
CA LEU A 109 -9.22 -7.16 3.63
C LEU A 109 -9.50 -8.00 4.88
N GLU A 110 -8.44 -8.58 5.43
CA GLU A 110 -8.44 -9.39 6.65
C GLU A 110 -7.83 -8.62 7.82
N GLU A 111 -6.77 -7.86 7.56
CA GLU A 111 -6.06 -7.06 8.56
C GLU A 111 -5.93 -5.59 8.12
N LEU A 112 -6.41 -4.68 8.97
CA LEU A 112 -6.37 -3.25 8.73
C LEU A 112 -5.86 -2.49 9.94
N TYR A 113 -4.75 -1.79 9.77
CA TYR A 113 -4.16 -0.93 10.79
C TYR A 113 -4.35 0.54 10.39
N LEU A 114 -5.15 1.26 11.17
CA LEU A 114 -5.50 2.67 10.98
C LEU A 114 -5.15 3.49 12.22
N ASP A 115 -4.33 2.97 13.13
CA ASP A 115 -3.89 3.68 14.32
C ASP A 115 -3.18 5.00 13.97
N ASP A 116 -3.27 6.00 14.86
CA ASP A 116 -2.68 7.32 14.66
C ASP A 116 -3.11 7.98 13.32
N ASN A 117 -4.43 8.05 13.10
CA ASN A 117 -5.05 8.78 12.00
C ASN A 117 -6.09 9.80 12.52
N VAL A 118 -6.89 10.36 11.62
CA VAL A 118 -7.98 11.30 11.92
C VAL A 118 -9.32 10.79 11.38
N VAL A 119 -9.54 9.48 11.44
CA VAL A 119 -10.79 8.83 11.03
C VAL A 119 -11.93 9.37 11.89
N VAL A 120 -13.05 9.69 11.24
CA VAL A 120 -14.26 10.21 11.91
C VAL A 120 -15.37 9.16 11.94
N ASP A 121 -15.56 8.43 10.85
CA ASP A 121 -16.70 7.53 10.66
C ASP A 121 -16.21 6.13 10.27
N PRO A 122 -16.43 5.12 11.13
CA PRO A 122 -16.05 3.73 10.85
C PRO A 122 -17.08 2.96 10.00
N VAL A 123 -18.25 3.53 9.66
CA VAL A 123 -19.33 2.83 8.92
C VAL A 123 -18.85 2.07 7.67
N PRO A 124 -17.91 2.59 6.84
CA PRO A 124 -17.40 1.84 5.68
C PRO A 124 -16.78 0.48 6.03
N LEU A 125 -16.32 0.28 7.26
CA LEU A 125 -15.67 -0.94 7.72
C LEU A 125 -16.67 -2.06 8.06
N TYR A 126 -17.93 -1.71 8.35
CA TYR A 126 -18.97 -2.67 8.73
C TYR A 126 -19.31 -3.67 7.62
N GLN A 127 -18.96 -3.33 6.37
CA GLN A 127 -19.27 -4.11 5.18
C GLN A 127 -18.11 -4.98 4.70
N LEU A 128 -17.01 -5.08 5.45
CA LEU A 128 -15.82 -5.86 5.06
C LEU A 128 -15.93 -7.31 5.56
N PRO A 129 -16.40 -8.26 4.74
CA PRO A 129 -16.79 -9.58 5.24
C PRO A 129 -15.62 -10.43 5.74
N ALA A 130 -14.40 -10.13 5.33
CA ALA A 130 -13.19 -10.86 5.68
C ALA A 130 -12.41 -10.24 6.85
N LEU A 131 -12.81 -9.06 7.34
CA LEU A 131 -12.02 -8.30 8.31
C LEU A 131 -12.01 -8.99 9.69
N ARG A 132 -10.82 -9.33 10.17
CA ARG A 132 -10.58 -10.07 11.42
C ARG A 132 -9.73 -9.30 12.42
N LEU A 133 -8.86 -8.42 11.94
CA LEU A 133 -8.05 -7.54 12.78
C LEU A 133 -8.23 -6.10 12.35
N LEU A 134 -8.63 -5.26 13.30
CA LEU A 134 -8.77 -3.82 13.12
C LEU A 134 -8.15 -3.08 14.30
N ASP A 135 -7.22 -2.18 13.97
CA ASP A 135 -6.70 -1.20 14.92
C ASP A 135 -7.11 0.21 14.51
N LEU A 136 -7.95 0.84 15.34
CA LEU A 136 -8.39 2.23 15.21
C LEU A 136 -7.87 3.10 16.35
N THR A 137 -6.92 2.62 17.16
CA THR A 137 -6.40 3.37 18.32
C THR A 137 -5.86 4.73 17.89
N HIS A 138 -5.88 5.70 18.80
CA HIS A 138 -5.41 7.07 18.56
C HIS A 138 -6.15 7.85 17.44
N ASN A 139 -7.27 7.36 16.89
CA ASN A 139 -8.21 8.18 16.12
C ASN A 139 -9.10 9.02 17.04
N THR A 140 -8.56 10.13 17.56
CA THR A 140 -9.22 10.94 18.61
C THR A 140 -10.56 11.58 18.19
N THR A 141 -10.84 11.68 16.90
CA THR A 141 -12.09 12.22 16.34
C THR A 141 -13.11 11.15 15.97
N LEU A 142 -12.80 9.88 16.18
CA LEU A 142 -13.64 8.75 15.79
C LEU A 142 -14.97 8.79 16.54
N GLN A 143 -16.07 8.68 15.80
CA GLN A 143 -17.38 8.38 16.36
C GLN A 143 -17.38 6.91 16.78
N CYS A 144 -17.59 6.67 18.07
CA CYS A 144 -17.41 5.35 18.65
C CYS A 144 -18.43 4.35 18.09
N PRO A 145 -17.95 3.26 17.46
CA PRO A 145 -18.82 2.21 16.93
C PRO A 145 -19.34 1.32 18.06
N GLU A 146 -20.51 0.74 17.87
CA GLU A 146 -20.94 -0.40 18.68
C GLU A 146 -20.23 -1.66 18.18
N SER A 147 -19.69 -2.48 19.08
CA SER A 147 -18.92 -3.67 18.70
C SER A 147 -19.69 -4.65 17.80
N SER A 148 -21.02 -4.67 17.88
CA SER A 148 -21.90 -5.50 17.05
C SER A 148 -22.05 -5.03 15.60
N GLU A 149 -21.59 -3.82 15.27
CA GLU A 149 -21.67 -3.26 13.91
C GLU A 149 -20.58 -3.81 12.99
N PHE A 150 -19.47 -4.28 13.57
CA PHE A 150 -18.41 -4.93 12.81
C PHE A 150 -18.81 -6.37 12.43
N PRO A 151 -18.25 -6.89 11.31
CA PRO A 151 -18.22 -8.33 11.08
C PRO A 151 -17.58 -9.06 12.27
N VAL A 152 -17.68 -10.40 12.30
CA VAL A 152 -17.03 -11.20 13.35
C VAL A 152 -15.53 -10.93 13.35
N ILE A 153 -15.09 -10.11 14.30
CA ILE A 153 -13.72 -9.63 14.40
C ILE A 153 -13.01 -10.31 15.56
N GLU A 154 -11.78 -10.76 15.33
CA GLU A 154 -10.99 -11.50 16.32
C GLU A 154 -10.23 -10.55 17.25
N SER A 155 -9.79 -9.41 16.70
CA SER A 155 -9.11 -8.36 17.44
C SER A 155 -9.59 -7.00 16.97
N LEU A 156 -10.29 -6.28 17.85
CA LEU A 156 -10.72 -4.91 17.66
C LEU A 156 -10.05 -4.01 18.70
N GLN A 157 -9.27 -3.05 18.25
CA GLN A 157 -8.71 -2.01 19.13
C GLN A 157 -9.35 -0.66 18.80
N LEU A 158 -10.00 -0.05 19.78
CA LEU A 158 -10.65 1.24 19.65
C LEU A 158 -9.88 2.34 20.39
N PRO A 159 -10.07 3.61 20.02
CA PRO A 159 -9.60 4.74 20.82
C PRO A 159 -10.07 4.67 22.28
N LYS A 160 -9.24 5.21 23.19
CA LYS A 160 -9.53 5.24 24.63
C LYS A 160 -10.86 5.92 24.99
N HIS A 161 -11.36 6.86 24.18
CA HIS A 161 -12.63 7.55 24.45
C HIS A 161 -13.87 6.74 24.08
N CYS A 162 -13.70 5.61 23.40
CA CYS A 162 -14.77 4.66 23.08
C CYS A 162 -14.95 3.58 24.15
N GLY A 163 -14.24 3.70 25.28
CA GLY A 163 -14.31 2.80 26.44
C GLY A 163 -14.48 3.53 27.75
#